data_AF-A0A849QWU5-F1
#
_entry.id   AF-A0A849QWU5-F1
#
_cell.length_a   1.000
_cell.length_b   1.000
_cell.length_c   1.000
_cell.angle_alpha   90.00
_cell.angle_beta   90.00
_cell.angle_gamma   90.00
#
_symmetry.space_group_name_H-M   'P 1'
#
loop_
_entity.id
_entity.type
_entity.pdbx_description
1 polymer ?
#
loop_
_entity_poly.entity_id
_entity_poly.type
_entity_poly.pdbx_seq_one_letter_code
_entity_poly.pdbx_strand_id
1 'polypeptide(L)' 'MSTAKAEVRKLLEQIPDESSFEDIQYHIYVREKIERGLKDIEEGRIFDQGEIERRMSKWLEK' A
#
# COMPACT_ATOMS: atom_id res chain seq x y z
N MET A 1 12.74 -12.04 -6.46
CA MET A 1 11.84 -10.86 -6.51
C MET A 1 11.70 -10.39 -7.93
N SER A 2 10.49 -10.10 -8.36
CA SER A 2 10.25 -9.43 -9.65
C SER A 2 10.60 -7.94 -9.52
N THR A 3 11.07 -7.31 -10.60
CA THR A 3 11.40 -5.87 -10.56
C THR A 3 10.13 -5.04 -10.57
N ALA A 4 10.18 -3.80 -10.05
CA ALA A 4 9.05 -2.87 -10.11
C ALA A 4 8.50 -2.73 -11.53
N LYS A 5 9.39 -2.66 -12.54
CA LYS A 5 9.01 -2.59 -13.96
C LYS A 5 8.25 -3.84 -14.44
N ALA A 6 8.68 -5.03 -14.03
CA ALA A 6 8.01 -6.27 -14.41
C ALA A 6 6.62 -6.39 -13.75
N GLU A 7 6.47 -5.93 -12.52
CA GLU A 7 5.17 -5.92 -11.84
C GLU A 7 4.21 -4.88 -12.39
N VAL A 8 4.70 -3.69 -12.76
CA VAL A 8 3.88 -2.69 -13.47
C VAL A 8 3.43 -3.23 -14.83
N ARG A 9 4.30 -3.94 -15.57
CA ARG A 9 3.89 -4.57 -16.84
C ARG A 9 2.73 -5.54 -16.66
N LYS A 10 2.80 -6.43 -15.67
CA LYS A 10 1.71 -7.38 -15.37
C LYS A 10 0.42 -6.66 -14.97
N LEU A 11 0.53 -5.58 -14.19
CA LEU A 11 -0.62 -4.75 -13.82
C LEU A 11 -1.29 -4.14 -15.05
N LEU A 12 -0.50 -3.64 -16.00
CA LEU A 12 -1.01 -3.08 -17.26
C LEU A 12 -1.69 -4.14 -18.16
N GLU A 13 -1.31 -5.42 -18.04
CA GLU A 13 -1.99 -6.52 -18.76
C GLU A 13 -3.37 -6.87 -18.17
N GLN A 14 -3.67 -6.42 -16.94
CA GLN A 14 -4.89 -6.77 -16.20
C GLN A 14 -5.90 -5.62 -16.09
N ILE A 15 -5.45 -4.38 -16.32
CA ILE A 15 -6.28 -3.19 -16.22
C ILE A 15 -7.03 -2.94 -17.55
N PRO A 16 -8.28 -2.43 -17.54
CA PRO A 16 -9.00 -2.10 -18.77
C PRO A 16 -8.29 -1.04 -19.64
N ASP A 17 -8.43 -1.13 -20.96
CA ASP A 17 -7.85 -0.16 -21.90
C ASP A 17 -8.41 1.27 -21.70
N GLU A 18 -9.64 1.39 -21.20
CA GLU A 18 -10.30 2.68 -20.90
C GLU A 18 -9.88 3.28 -19.56
N SER A 19 -8.95 2.65 -18.84
CA SER A 19 -8.47 3.17 -17.56
C SER A 19 -7.69 4.47 -17.72
N SER A 20 -7.99 5.41 -16.83
CA SER A 20 -7.30 6.68 -16.77
C SER A 20 -5.89 6.52 -16.17
N PHE A 21 -5.07 7.56 -16.29
CA PHE A 21 -3.79 7.61 -15.59
C PHE A 21 -3.94 7.53 -14.06
N GLU A 22 -5.03 8.08 -13.52
CA GLU A 22 -5.32 8.02 -12.08
C GLU A 22 -5.61 6.58 -11.63
N ASP A 23 -6.33 5.80 -12.43
CA ASP A 23 -6.59 4.39 -12.14
C ASP A 23 -5.29 3.58 -12.09
N ILE A 24 -4.44 3.74 -13.12
CA ILE A 24 -3.13 3.07 -13.17
C ILE A 24 -2.28 3.45 -11.94
N GLN A 25 -2.22 4.75 -11.61
CA GLN A 25 -1.50 5.25 -10.45
C GLN A 25 -2.05 4.68 -9.14
N TYR A 26 -3.38 4.61 -8.99
CA TYR A 26 -4.03 4.06 -7.81
C TYR A 26 -3.65 2.59 -7.61
N HIS A 27 -3.69 1.77 -8.68
CA HIS A 27 -3.31 0.37 -8.59
C HIS A 27 -1.85 0.18 -8.19
N ILE A 28 -0.93 0.99 -8.72
CA ILE A 28 0.48 0.98 -8.32
C ILE A 28 0.60 1.34 -6.83
N TYR A 29 -0.02 2.44 -6.41
CA TYR A 29 0.04 2.93 -5.03
C TYR A 29 -0.48 1.89 -4.01
N VAL A 30 -1.65 1.30 -4.26
CA VAL A 30 -2.23 0.29 -3.35
C VAL A 30 -1.30 -0.91 -3.23
N ARG A 31 -0.74 -1.37 -4.35
CA ARG A 31 0.20 -2.48 -4.35
C ARG A 31 1.45 -2.18 -3.52
N GLU A 32 2.06 -1.01 -3.69
CA GLU A 32 3.21 -0.59 -2.89
C GLU A 32 2.89 -0.49 -1.39
N LYS A 33 1.66 -0.06 -1.03
CA LYS A 33 1.21 -0.03 0.36
C LYS A 33 1.08 -1.42 0.96
N ILE A 34 0.55 -2.38 0.20
CA ILE A 34 0.45 -3.77 0.63
C ILE A 34 1.85 -4.37 0.83
N GLU A 35 2.73 -4.25 -0.15
CA GLU A 35 4.10 -4.79 -0.08
C GLU A 35 4.87 -4.20 1.11
N ARG A 36 4.71 -2.90 1.37
CA ARG A 36 5.27 -2.25 2.54
C ARG A 36 4.69 -2.79 3.85
N GLY A 37 3.38 -2.98 3.93
CA GLY A 37 2.73 -3.55 5.12
C GLY A 37 3.18 -4.99 5.40
N LEU A 38 3.35 -5.81 4.36
CA LEU A 38 3.90 -7.16 4.49
C LEU A 38 5.34 -7.13 5.04
N LYS A 39 6.17 -6.23 4.51
CA LYS A 39 7.53 -6.02 5.02
C LYS A 39 7.55 -5.51 6.47
N ASP A 40 6.62 -4.62 6.83
CA ASP A 40 6.47 -4.13 8.21
C ASP A 40 6.14 -5.29 9.17
N ILE A 41 5.31 -6.26 8.74
CA ILE A 41 5.03 -7.48 9.52
C ILE A 41 6.29 -8.34 9.68
N GLU A 42 7.00 -8.61 8.60
CA GLU A 42 8.23 -9.41 8.61
C GLU A 42 9.31 -8.81 9.53
N GLU A 43 9.44 -7.49 9.52
CA GLU A 43 10.42 -6.75 10.31
C GLU A 43 9.89 -6.36 11.71
N GLY A 44 8.71 -6.86 12.10
CA GLY A 44 8.14 -6.63 13.43
C GLY A 44 7.68 -5.20 13.72
N ARG A 45 7.55 -4.35 12.69
CA ARG A 45 7.03 -2.97 12.79
C ARG A 45 5.51 -2.95 12.83
N ILE A 46 4.95 -3.64 13.80
CA ILE A 46 3.51 -3.72 14.05
C ILE A 46 3.17 -3.06 15.38
N PHE A 47 1.94 -2.60 15.51
CA PHE A 47 1.39 -2.02 16.74
C PHE A 47 0.22 -2.87 17.18
N ASP A 48 0.05 -3.06 18.48
CA ASP A 48 -1.21 -3.57 19.02
C ASP A 48 -2.29 -2.47 19.00
N GLN A 49 -3.54 -2.87 19.19
CA GLN A 49 -4.70 -1.97 19.17
C GLN A 49 -4.57 -0.82 20.18
N GLY A 50 -4.11 -1.10 21.40
CA GLY A 50 -3.99 -0.08 22.43
C GLY A 50 -2.85 0.91 22.14
N GLU A 51 -1.76 0.43 21.55
CA GLU A 51 -0.66 1.29 21.12
C GLU A 51 -1.07 2.25 20.01
N ILE A 52 -1.78 1.76 18.98
CA ILE A 52 -2.21 2.64 17.88
C ILE A 52 -3.26 3.66 18.36
N GLU A 53 -4.18 3.29 19.24
CA GLU A 53 -5.17 4.22 19.83
C GLU A 53 -4.48 5.36 20.60
N ARG A 54 -3.51 5.03 21.47
CA ARG A 54 -2.72 6.04 22.21
C ARG A 54 -1.93 6.95 21.27
N ARG A 55 -1.40 6.42 20.17
CA ARG A 55 -0.66 7.22 19.19
C ARG A 55 -1.58 8.18 18.45
N MET A 56 -2.77 7.72 18.07
CA MET A 56 -3.73 8.50 17.28
C MET A 56 -4.45 9.58 18.09
N SER A 57 -4.55 9.43 19.43
CA SER A 57 -5.27 10.39 20.29
C SER A 57 -4.83 11.84 20.11
N LYS A 58 -3.54 12.07 19.82
CA LYS A 58 -2.94 13.41 19.60
C LYS A 58 -3.57 14.21 18.46
N TRP A 59 -4.24 13.54 17.52
CA TRP A 59 -4.93 14.19 16.39
C TRP A 59 -6.46 14.08 16.49
N LEU A 60 -6.97 13.35 17.48
CA LEU A 60 -8.40 13.11 17.70
C LEU A 60 -8.97 13.91 18.88
N GLU A 61 -8.10 14.52 19.69
CA GLU A 61 -8.50 15.49 20.72
C GLU A 61 -9.01 16.78 20.05
N LYS A 62 -10.22 17.20 20.47
CA LYS A 62 -10.87 18.46 20.05
C LYS A 62 -10.30 19.66 20.79
#